data_AF-Q9HEZ7-F1
#
_entry.id   AF-Q9HEZ7-F1
#
_cell.length_a   1.000
_cell.length_b   1.000
_cell.length_c   1.000
_cell.angle_alpha   90.00
_cell.angle_beta   90.00
_cell.angle_gamma   90.00
#
_symmetry.space_group_name_H-M   'P 1'
#
loop_
_entity.id
_entity.type
_entity.pdbx_description
1 polymer ?
#
loop_
_entity_poly.entity_id
_entity_poly.type
_entity_poly.pdbx_seq_one_letter_code
_entity_poly.pdbx_strand_id
1 'polypeptide(L)'
;VPFHVNTIKNASKSDEGEYAYLRINFLSPGQGVGRKDDQPFEDLSAHFLRNLTLRSKDNDRFAQVAQDITELRKNALRREQEKKEMEDVVEQDKLVEIRNRRPVKLPDVYLRPPLDGKRVPGEVEIHQNGLRYVSPFRNEHVDVLFSNVKHLFFQPCAHELIVLIHVHLKTPIMIGKRKTRDIQFYREATEMQFDETGNRRRKHRYGDEDE
;
A
#
# COMPACT_ATOMS: atom_id res chain seq x y z
N VAL A 1 -28.34 -20.57 14.48
CA VAL A 1 -28.46 -19.61 13.36
C VAL A 1 -27.07 -19.04 13.10
N PRO A 2 -26.47 -19.25 11.92
CA PRO A 2 -25.18 -18.69 11.56
C PRO A 2 -25.31 -17.21 11.15
N PHE A 3 -24.29 -16.41 11.47
CA PHE A 3 -24.15 -15.02 11.00
C PHE A 3 -22.85 -14.86 10.22
N HIS A 4 -22.90 -14.14 9.10
CA HIS A 4 -21.69 -13.82 8.34
C HIS A 4 -20.85 -12.80 9.11
N VAL A 5 -19.52 -12.97 9.17
CA VAL A 5 -18.63 -12.09 9.96
C VAL A 5 -18.72 -10.62 9.55
N ASN A 6 -18.95 -10.32 8.27
CA ASN A 6 -19.11 -8.95 7.78
C ASN A 6 -20.38 -8.27 8.34
N THR A 7 -21.34 -9.01 8.89
CA THR A 7 -22.51 -8.43 9.56
C THR A 7 -22.23 -8.02 11.01
N ILE A 8 -21.06 -8.39 11.55
CA ILE A 8 -20.68 -8.10 12.94
C ILE A 8 -19.84 -6.81 12.98
N LYS A 9 -20.29 -5.86 13.79
CA LYS A 9 -19.58 -4.60 14.06
C LYS A 9 -18.42 -4.82 15.03
N ASN A 10 -18.69 -5.46 16.16
CA ASN A 10 -17.68 -5.84 17.15
C ASN A 10 -18.27 -6.85 18.15
N ALA A 11 -17.38 -7.51 18.90
CA ALA A 11 -17.73 -8.30 20.07
C ALA A 11 -16.95 -7.78 21.28
N SER A 12 -17.59 -7.72 22.45
CA SER A 12 -16.99 -7.25 23.69
C SER A 12 -17.47 -8.09 24.86
N LYS A 13 -16.58 -8.32 25.83
CA LYS A 13 -16.88 -9.02 27.08
C LYS A 13 -16.92 -8.03 28.24
N SER A 14 -17.86 -8.22 29.16
CA SER A 14 -17.98 -7.44 30.40
C SER A 14 -18.38 -8.33 31.57
N ASP A 15 -17.96 -7.97 32.78
CA ASP A 15 -18.18 -8.77 33.99
C ASP A 15 -19.09 -8.05 34.98
N GLU A 16 -20.01 -8.79 35.57
CA GLU A 16 -20.91 -8.32 36.62
C GLU A 16 -21.08 -9.41 37.68
N GLY A 17 -20.37 -9.26 38.80
CA GLY A 17 -20.35 -10.26 39.87
C GLY A 17 -19.83 -11.61 39.37
N GLU A 18 -20.62 -12.67 39.54
CA GLU A 18 -20.27 -14.04 39.11
C GLU A 18 -20.52 -14.30 37.61
N TYR A 19 -21.08 -13.34 36.88
CA TYR A 19 -21.51 -13.55 35.51
C TYR A 19 -20.69 -12.70 34.53
N ALA A 20 -20.26 -13.34 33.45
CA ALA A 20 -19.72 -12.70 32.27
C ALA A 20 -20.82 -12.48 31.24
N TYR A 21 -20.72 -11.37 30.50
CA TYR A 21 -21.59 -11.04 29.40
C TYR A 21 -20.78 -10.88 28.13
N LEU A 22 -21.15 -11.62 27.08
CA LEU A 22 -20.62 -11.46 25.74
C LEU A 22 -21.64 -10.67 24.91
N ARG A 23 -21.28 -9.44 24.54
CA ARG A 23 -22.08 -8.58 23.68
C ARG A 23 -21.52 -8.60 22.26
N ILE A 24 -22.33 -9.02 21.31
CA ILE A 24 -22.04 -8.97 19.87
C ILE A 24 -22.91 -7.87 19.28
N ASN A 25 -22.29 -6.82 18.76
CA ASN A 25 -23.01 -5.76 18.04
C ASN A 25 -22.95 -6.05 16.55
N PHE A 26 -24.08 -5.94 15.88
CA PHE A 26 -24.19 -6.15 14.44
C PHE A 26 -24.25 -4.80 13.73
N LEU A 27 -23.85 -4.81 12.47
CA LEU A 27 -24.08 -3.69 11.57
C LEU A 27 -25.59 -3.56 11.33
N SER A 28 -26.09 -2.33 11.29
CA SER A 28 -27.47 -2.03 10.92
C SER A 28 -27.50 -0.67 10.21
N PRO A 29 -28.45 -0.45 9.28
CA PRO A 29 -28.63 0.85 8.64
C PRO A 29 -28.76 1.98 9.65
N GLY A 30 -28.25 3.17 9.29
CA GLY A 30 -28.35 4.38 10.13
C GLY A 30 -27.32 4.50 11.27
N GLN A 31 -26.43 3.52 11.47
CA GLN A 31 -25.43 3.60 12.56
C GLN A 31 -24.20 4.49 12.31
N GLY A 32 -24.11 5.20 11.17
CA GLY A 32 -23.01 6.12 10.89
C GLY A 32 -21.62 5.48 10.76
N VAL A 33 -21.53 4.14 10.70
CA VAL A 33 -20.29 3.38 10.55
C VAL A 33 -20.31 2.62 9.24
N GLY A 34 -19.42 2.99 8.31
CA GLY A 34 -19.26 2.39 6.98
C GLY A 34 -19.85 3.25 5.85
N ARG A 35 -19.17 3.28 4.69
CA ARG A 35 -19.70 3.89 3.45
C ARG A 35 -20.96 3.11 3.04
N LYS A 36 -21.99 3.79 2.53
CA LYS A 36 -23.25 3.14 2.11
C LYS A 36 -23.01 1.96 1.15
N ASP A 37 -21.98 2.07 0.32
CA ASP A 37 -21.63 1.08 -0.71
C ASP A 37 -20.93 -0.18 -0.16
N ASP A 38 -20.45 -0.17 1.09
CA ASP A 38 -19.77 -1.31 1.73
C ASP A 38 -20.68 -2.03 2.75
N GLN A 39 -21.97 -1.69 2.82
CA GLN A 39 -22.90 -2.36 3.74
C GLN A 39 -23.41 -3.66 3.11
N PRO A 40 -23.39 -4.81 3.84
CA PRO A 40 -23.77 -6.11 3.31
C PRO A 40 -25.30 -6.29 3.16
N PHE A 41 -26.07 -5.19 3.08
CA PHE A 41 -27.53 -5.20 3.13
C PHE A 41 -28.11 -4.83 1.77
N GLU A 42 -28.89 -5.73 1.18
CA GLU A 42 -29.60 -5.48 -0.08
C GLU A 42 -30.88 -4.65 0.16
N ASP A 43 -31.60 -4.91 1.26
CA ASP A 43 -32.82 -4.21 1.63
C ASP A 43 -32.63 -3.42 2.93
N LEU A 44 -32.61 -2.09 2.83
CA LEU A 44 -32.47 -1.18 3.97
C LEU A 44 -33.73 -1.09 4.85
N SER A 45 -34.88 -1.59 4.37
CA SER A 45 -36.16 -1.58 5.09
C SER A 45 -36.42 -2.83 5.93
N ALA A 46 -35.56 -3.85 5.80
CA ALA A 46 -35.66 -5.09 6.56
C ALA A 46 -35.49 -4.88 8.08
N HIS A 47 -35.88 -5.88 8.87
CA HIS A 47 -35.65 -5.89 10.31
C HIS A 47 -34.23 -6.38 10.64
N PHE A 48 -33.45 -5.53 11.32
CA PHE A 48 -32.07 -5.83 11.68
C PHE A 48 -31.90 -6.07 13.18
N LEU A 49 -31.13 -7.08 13.52
CA LEU A 49 -30.69 -7.31 14.89
C LEU A 49 -29.58 -6.30 15.21
N ARG A 50 -29.74 -5.51 16.28
CA ARG A 50 -28.76 -4.47 16.64
C ARG A 50 -27.61 -5.03 17.48
N ASN A 51 -27.94 -5.85 18.46
CA ASN A 51 -26.99 -6.51 19.33
C ASN A 51 -27.59 -7.77 19.93
N LEU A 52 -26.72 -8.70 20.29
CA LEU A 52 -27.02 -9.90 21.06
C LEU A 52 -26.13 -9.89 22.29
N THR A 53 -26.72 -10.10 23.47
CA THR A 53 -25.96 -10.24 24.71
C THR A 53 -26.23 -11.62 25.30
N LEU A 54 -25.16 -12.39 25.49
CA LEU A 54 -25.19 -13.70 26.12
C LEU A 54 -24.61 -13.58 27.54
N ARG A 55 -25.16 -14.33 28.48
CA ARG A 55 -24.71 -14.34 29.88
C ARG A 55 -24.25 -15.75 30.26
N SER A 56 -23.12 -15.87 30.95
CA SER A 56 -22.56 -17.14 31.44
C SER A 56 -21.78 -16.92 32.74
N LYS A 57 -21.52 -17.98 33.50
CA LYS A 57 -20.54 -17.94 34.60
C LYS A 57 -19.10 -18.20 34.12
N ASP A 58 -18.96 -18.78 32.92
CA ASP A 58 -17.68 -19.12 32.30
C ASP A 58 -17.04 -17.87 31.66
N ASN A 59 -16.18 -17.22 32.43
CA ASN A 59 -15.51 -15.98 32.08
C ASN A 59 -14.47 -16.17 30.96
N ASP A 60 -13.66 -17.20 31.09
CA ASP A 60 -12.52 -17.45 30.20
C ASP A 60 -13.01 -17.81 28.80
N ARG A 61 -14.07 -18.63 28.71
CA ARG A 61 -14.69 -18.94 27.42
C ARG A 61 -15.22 -17.71 26.71
N PHE A 62 -15.87 -16.79 27.41
CA PHE A 62 -16.39 -15.57 26.80
C PHE A 62 -15.29 -14.61 26.38
N ALA A 63 -14.18 -14.55 27.13
CA ALA A 63 -13.00 -13.81 26.72
C ALA A 63 -12.40 -14.38 25.42
N GLN A 64 -12.21 -15.70 25.35
CA GLN A 64 -11.69 -16.37 24.15
C GLN A 64 -12.60 -16.14 22.93
N VAL A 65 -13.92 -16.32 23.08
CA VAL A 65 -14.87 -16.12 21.99
C VAL A 65 -14.87 -14.67 21.49
N ALA A 66 -14.76 -13.68 22.38
CA ALA A 66 -14.66 -12.27 21.98
C ALA A 66 -13.38 -12.00 21.17
N GLN A 67 -12.27 -12.62 21.57
CA GLN A 67 -11.00 -12.53 20.84
C GLN A 67 -11.10 -13.20 19.47
N ASP A 68 -11.62 -14.44 19.39
CA ASP A 68 -11.76 -15.19 18.14
C ASP A 68 -12.62 -14.43 17.11
N ILE A 69 -13.75 -13.84 17.55
CA ILE A 69 -14.60 -13.02 16.67
C ILE A 69 -13.83 -11.78 16.17
N THR A 70 -13.06 -11.15 17.04
CA THR A 70 -12.28 -9.95 16.70
C THR A 70 -11.17 -10.27 15.69
N GLU A 71 -10.47 -11.38 15.88
CA GLU A 71 -9.43 -11.85 14.97
C GLU A 71 -10.01 -12.29 13.62
N LEU A 72 -11.12 -13.03 13.63
CA LEU A 72 -11.82 -13.45 12.42
C LEU A 72 -12.22 -12.23 11.57
N ARG A 73 -12.79 -11.20 12.21
CA ARG A 73 -13.18 -9.95 11.53
C ARG A 73 -11.96 -9.23 10.94
N LYS A 74 -10.87 -9.13 11.70
CA LYS A 74 -9.63 -8.50 11.22
C LYS A 74 -9.06 -9.24 10.00
N ASN A 75 -9.08 -10.57 10.02
CA ASN A 75 -8.61 -11.40 8.91
C ASN A 75 -9.50 -11.28 7.67
N ALA A 76 -10.83 -11.23 7.86
CA ALA A 76 -11.78 -11.03 6.75
C ALA A 76 -11.57 -9.68 6.06
N LEU A 77 -11.49 -8.59 6.83
CA LEU A 77 -11.24 -7.25 6.30
C LEU A 77 -9.91 -7.15 5.55
N ARG A 78 -8.85 -7.77 6.10
CA ARG A 78 -7.54 -7.81 5.43
C ARG A 78 -7.62 -8.54 4.08
N ARG A 79 -8.28 -9.69 4.03
CA ARG A 79 -8.43 -10.48 2.79
C ARG A 79 -9.24 -9.73 1.73
N GLU A 80 -10.31 -9.05 2.10
CA GLU A 80 -11.10 -8.24 1.16
C GLU A 80 -10.31 -7.05 0.63
N GLN A 81 -9.55 -6.38 1.50
CA GLN A 81 -8.68 -5.28 1.09
C GLN A 81 -7.58 -5.76 0.13
N GLU A 82 -6.91 -6.86 0.42
CA GLU A 82 -5.92 -7.48 -0.46
C GLU A 82 -6.51 -7.86 -1.82
N LYS A 83 -7.73 -8.43 -1.83
CA LYS A 83 -8.44 -8.77 -3.07
C LYS A 83 -8.73 -7.53 -3.90
N LYS A 84 -9.29 -6.48 -3.30
CA LYS A 84 -9.60 -5.21 -3.97
C LYS A 84 -8.34 -4.52 -4.50
N GLU A 85 -7.22 -4.61 -3.77
CA GLU A 85 -5.93 -4.12 -4.24
C GLU A 85 -5.45 -4.89 -5.48
N MET A 86 -5.64 -6.21 -5.53
CA MET A 86 -5.24 -7.05 -6.66
C MET A 86 -6.18 -7.00 -7.89
N GLU A 87 -7.44 -6.60 -7.73
CA GLU A 87 -8.46 -6.66 -8.81
C GLU A 87 -8.10 -5.87 -10.07
N ASP A 88 -7.49 -4.68 -9.96
CA ASP A 88 -7.08 -3.92 -11.17
C ASP A 88 -5.66 -4.24 -11.66
N VAL A 89 -4.94 -5.17 -11.03
CA VAL A 89 -3.60 -5.55 -11.46
C VAL A 89 -3.73 -6.59 -12.57
N VAL A 90 -3.52 -6.15 -13.81
CA VAL A 90 -3.52 -7.03 -14.98
C VAL A 90 -2.19 -7.77 -15.06
N GLU A 91 -2.23 -9.09 -15.19
CA GLU A 91 -1.04 -9.91 -15.43
C GLU A 91 -0.29 -9.39 -16.66
N GLN A 92 1.01 -9.07 -16.47
CA GLN A 92 1.86 -8.53 -17.52
C GLN A 92 2.68 -9.66 -18.16
N ASP A 93 3.03 -9.47 -19.43
CA ASP A 93 4.02 -10.33 -20.09
C ASP A 93 5.39 -10.22 -19.39
N LYS A 94 6.28 -11.18 -19.67
CA LYS A 94 7.65 -11.14 -19.16
C LYS A 94 8.51 -10.18 -19.98
N LEU A 95 9.39 -9.46 -19.31
CA LEU A 95 10.41 -8.66 -19.97
C LEU A 95 11.39 -9.57 -20.74
N VAL A 96 11.68 -9.21 -21.98
CA VAL A 96 12.61 -9.90 -22.87
C VAL A 96 13.93 -9.18 -22.87
N GLU A 97 14.92 -9.76 -22.20
CA GLU A 97 16.26 -9.21 -22.10
C GLU A 97 17.00 -9.24 -23.44
N ILE A 98 17.76 -8.19 -23.72
CA ILE A 98 18.66 -8.13 -24.87
C ILE A 98 19.86 -9.03 -24.58
N ARG A 99 20.05 -10.07 -25.40
CA ARG A 99 21.17 -11.02 -25.29
C ARG A 99 22.29 -10.77 -26.31
N ASN A 100 21.95 -10.16 -27.44
CA ASN A 100 22.87 -10.03 -28.58
C ASN A 100 23.84 -8.85 -28.43
N ARG A 101 23.64 -7.96 -27.45
CA ARG A 101 24.50 -6.81 -27.14
C ARG A 101 24.32 -6.39 -25.69
N ARG A 102 25.21 -5.53 -25.20
CA ARG A 102 25.05 -4.90 -23.87
C ARG A 102 23.84 -3.96 -23.87
N PRO A 103 22.94 -4.04 -22.87
CA PRO A 103 21.86 -3.07 -22.69
C PRO A 103 22.38 -1.66 -22.48
N VAL A 104 21.61 -0.66 -22.92
CA VAL A 104 21.86 0.75 -22.54
C VAL A 104 21.42 0.91 -21.10
N LYS A 105 22.29 1.51 -20.28
CA LYS A 105 22.07 1.69 -18.85
C LYS A 105 22.12 3.14 -18.44
N LEU A 106 21.29 3.50 -17.47
CA LEU A 106 21.35 4.76 -16.73
C LEU A 106 21.67 4.44 -15.26
N PRO A 107 22.91 4.65 -14.80
CA PRO A 107 23.31 4.38 -13.42
C PRO A 107 22.94 5.53 -12.48
N ASP A 108 23.07 5.27 -11.17
CA ASP A 108 22.86 6.23 -10.07
C ASP A 108 21.46 6.83 -10.01
N VAL A 109 20.44 6.00 -10.20
CA VAL A 109 19.04 6.44 -10.24
C VAL A 109 18.26 5.85 -9.08
N TYR A 110 17.40 6.68 -8.47
CA TYR A 110 16.46 6.24 -7.46
C TYR A 110 15.09 5.94 -8.09
N LEU A 111 14.41 4.95 -7.52
CA LEU A 111 13.05 4.57 -7.89
C LEU A 111 12.01 5.24 -6.97
N ARG A 112 10.91 5.74 -7.57
CA ARG A 112 9.69 6.12 -6.85
C ARG A 112 8.47 5.46 -7.54
N PRO A 113 7.58 4.75 -6.81
CA PRO A 113 7.66 4.46 -5.38
C PRO A 113 8.87 3.59 -5.02
N PRO A 114 9.43 3.74 -3.80
CA PRO A 114 10.61 2.99 -3.41
C PRO A 114 10.29 1.50 -3.22
N LEU A 115 11.29 0.66 -3.49
CA LEU A 115 11.28 -0.75 -3.07
C LEU A 115 11.31 -0.86 -1.54
N ASP A 116 10.83 -1.98 -1.01
CA ASP A 116 10.88 -2.23 0.43
C ASP A 116 12.35 -2.35 0.90
N GLY A 117 12.74 -1.54 1.87
CA GLY A 117 14.07 -1.58 2.47
C GLY A 117 14.82 -0.25 2.40
N LYS A 118 16.16 -0.31 2.45
CA LYS A 118 17.01 0.87 2.44
C LYS A 118 16.99 1.50 1.05
N ARG A 119 16.75 2.81 0.97
CA ARG A 119 16.87 3.60 -0.26
C ARG A 119 18.32 3.55 -0.74
N VAL A 120 18.54 2.98 -1.91
CA VAL A 120 19.84 2.84 -2.57
C VAL A 120 19.69 3.18 -4.04
N PRO A 121 20.67 3.88 -4.65
CA PRO A 121 20.65 4.12 -6.08
C PRO A 121 20.85 2.80 -6.83
N GLY A 122 20.13 2.62 -7.94
CA GLY A 122 20.24 1.47 -8.83
C GLY A 122 20.47 1.89 -10.28
N GLU A 123 20.25 0.96 -11.19
CA GLU A 123 20.45 1.15 -12.63
C GLU A 123 19.14 0.91 -13.39
N VAL A 124 18.83 1.75 -14.37
CA VAL A 124 17.74 1.50 -15.33
C VAL A 124 18.35 0.98 -16.64
N GLU A 125 17.89 -0.18 -17.09
CA GLU A 125 18.32 -0.85 -18.31
C GLU A 125 17.20 -0.85 -19.37
N ILE A 126 17.57 -0.63 -20.63
CA ILE A 126 16.65 -0.73 -21.76
C ILE A 126 16.78 -2.12 -22.39
N HIS A 127 15.66 -2.85 -22.45
CA HIS A 127 15.56 -4.17 -23.04
C HIS A 127 14.66 -4.19 -24.29
N GLN A 128 14.34 -5.38 -24.83
CA GLN A 128 13.67 -5.49 -26.13
C GLN A 128 12.23 -4.98 -26.10
N ASN A 129 11.49 -5.27 -25.03
CA ASN A 129 10.08 -4.92 -24.89
C ASN A 129 9.78 -4.04 -23.65
N GLY A 130 10.80 -3.50 -22.98
CA GLY A 130 10.59 -2.67 -21.80
C GLY A 130 11.86 -2.14 -21.14
N LEU A 131 11.67 -1.54 -19.97
CA LEU A 131 12.69 -1.05 -19.06
C LEU A 131 12.81 -2.00 -17.86
N ARG A 132 14.02 -2.14 -17.31
CA ARG A 132 14.26 -2.83 -16.04
C ARG A 132 15.02 -1.92 -15.11
N TYR A 133 14.49 -1.67 -13.92
CA TYR A 133 15.27 -1.13 -12.82
C TYR A 133 15.89 -2.27 -12.04
N VAL A 134 17.20 -2.20 -11.75
CA VAL A 134 17.95 -3.19 -10.97
C VAL A 134 18.48 -2.53 -9.70
N SER A 135 18.11 -3.08 -8.55
CA SER A 135 18.64 -2.64 -7.24
C SER A 135 19.92 -3.41 -6.88
N PRO A 136 20.98 -2.73 -6.44
CA PRO A 136 22.28 -3.38 -6.16
C PRO A 136 22.28 -4.30 -4.94
N PHE A 137 21.34 -4.12 -4.01
CA PHE A 137 21.40 -4.81 -2.71
C PHE A 137 20.50 -6.05 -2.58
N ARG A 138 19.65 -6.38 -3.56
CA ARG A 138 18.61 -7.42 -3.35
C ARG A 138 18.28 -8.36 -4.49
N ASN A 139 18.96 -8.29 -5.64
CA ASN A 139 18.51 -8.99 -6.86
C ASN A 139 17.02 -8.69 -7.20
N GLU A 140 16.47 -7.63 -6.60
CA GLU A 140 15.14 -7.11 -6.83
C GLU A 140 15.21 -6.20 -8.04
N HIS A 141 14.26 -6.40 -8.95
CA HIS A 141 14.14 -5.63 -10.15
C HIS A 141 12.68 -5.21 -10.35
N VAL A 142 12.48 -4.12 -11.09
CA VAL A 142 11.16 -3.66 -11.50
C VAL A 142 11.14 -3.59 -13.01
N ASP A 143 10.25 -4.38 -13.60
CA ASP A 143 10.07 -4.45 -15.04
C ASP A 143 8.90 -3.59 -15.48
N VAL A 144 9.12 -2.78 -16.52
CA VAL A 144 8.11 -1.90 -17.11
C VAL A 144 8.06 -2.15 -18.61
N LEU A 145 7.01 -2.83 -19.07
CA LEU A 145 6.82 -3.12 -20.48
C LEU A 145 6.42 -1.86 -21.27
N PHE A 146 6.97 -1.69 -22.46
CA PHE A 146 6.59 -0.60 -23.37
C PHE A 146 5.11 -0.64 -23.75
N SER A 147 4.52 -1.83 -23.88
CA SER A 147 3.10 -2.02 -24.16
C SER A 147 2.19 -1.38 -23.10
N ASN A 148 2.65 -1.36 -21.84
CA ASN A 148 1.92 -0.81 -20.70
C ASN A 148 2.27 0.66 -20.40
N VAL A 149 3.22 1.28 -21.11
CA VAL A 149 3.48 2.72 -20.98
C VAL A 149 2.36 3.50 -21.67
N LYS A 150 1.71 4.40 -20.92
CA LYS A 150 0.73 5.36 -21.45
C LYS A 150 1.40 6.68 -21.80
N HIS A 151 2.19 7.22 -20.88
CA HIS A 151 2.96 8.45 -21.08
C HIS A 151 4.36 8.33 -20.47
N LEU A 152 5.31 9.01 -21.11
CA LEU A 152 6.69 9.13 -20.64
C LEU A 152 7.05 10.61 -20.62
N PHE A 153 7.39 11.14 -19.45
CA PHE A 153 7.79 12.53 -19.27
C PHE A 153 9.24 12.61 -18.83
N PHE A 154 9.95 13.58 -19.39
CA PHE A 154 11.28 13.95 -18.93
C PHE A 154 11.21 15.35 -18.34
N GLN A 155 11.64 15.48 -17.09
CA GLN A 155 11.69 16.73 -16.37
C GLN A 155 13.16 17.09 -16.14
N PRO A 156 13.69 18.11 -16.84
CA PRO A 156 15.07 18.52 -16.68
C PRO A 156 15.29 19.23 -15.33
N CYS A 157 16.54 19.25 -14.89
CA CYS A 157 16.99 19.95 -13.68
C CYS A 157 17.11 21.48 -13.91
N ALA A 158 16.10 22.12 -14.48
CA ALA A 158 16.08 23.56 -14.73
C ALA A 158 15.24 24.25 -13.64
N HIS A 159 15.93 24.84 -12.65
CA HIS A 159 15.33 25.44 -11.44
C HIS A 159 14.78 24.45 -10.40
N GLU A 160 15.10 23.17 -10.54
CA GLU A 160 14.73 22.12 -9.60
C GLU A 160 15.98 21.39 -9.10
N LEU A 161 15.88 20.76 -7.92
CA LEU A 161 16.98 19.96 -7.35
C LEU A 161 16.96 18.50 -7.82
N ILE A 162 16.05 18.14 -8.71
CA ILE A 162 15.89 16.77 -9.20
C ILE A 162 15.79 16.76 -10.73
N VAL A 163 16.32 15.71 -11.33
CA VAL A 163 16.03 15.31 -12.71
C VAL A 163 15.26 14.01 -12.65
N LEU A 164 14.17 13.88 -13.43
CA LEU A 164 13.38 12.65 -13.44
C LEU A 164 12.87 12.25 -14.83
N ILE A 165 12.70 10.95 -14.97
CA ILE A 165 11.93 10.29 -16.03
C ILE A 165 10.69 9.71 -15.35
N HIS A 166 9.50 10.20 -15.70
CA HIS A 166 8.23 9.71 -15.19
C HIS A 166 7.56 8.81 -16.23
N VAL A 167 7.19 7.61 -15.82
CA VAL A 167 6.44 6.63 -16.61
C VAL A 167 5.06 6.47 -15.99
N HIS A 168 4.04 6.90 -16.73
CA HIS A 168 2.64 6.68 -16.38
C HIS A 168 2.11 5.47 -17.16
N LEU A 169 1.55 4.49 -16.46
CA LEU A 169 1.13 3.20 -16.99
C LEU A 169 -0.36 3.17 -17.38
N LYS A 170 -0.71 2.33 -18.35
CA LYS A 170 -2.10 2.06 -18.73
C LYS A 170 -2.81 1.25 -17.64
N THR A 171 -2.16 0.17 -17.19
CA THR A 171 -2.61 -0.68 -16.10
C THR A 171 -1.60 -0.63 -14.95
N PRO A 172 -2.07 -0.57 -13.69
CA PRO A 172 -1.17 -0.53 -12.54
C PRO A 172 -0.38 -1.83 -12.43
N ILE A 173 0.85 -1.72 -11.92
CA ILE A 173 1.68 -2.88 -11.56
C ILE A 173 1.97 -2.89 -10.07
N MET A 174 2.39 -4.05 -9.57
CA MET A 174 2.85 -4.21 -8.19
C MET A 174 4.37 -3.96 -8.12
N ILE A 175 4.78 -3.06 -7.23
CA ILE A 175 6.17 -2.83 -6.87
C ILE A 175 6.30 -3.13 -5.37
N GLY A 176 6.93 -4.26 -5.05
CA GLY A 176 6.89 -4.81 -3.69
C GLY A 176 5.45 -5.04 -3.23
N LYS A 177 5.04 -4.35 -2.16
CA LYS A 177 3.67 -4.40 -1.62
C LYS A 177 2.75 -3.29 -2.13
N ARG A 178 3.23 -2.41 -3.00
CA ARG A 178 2.49 -1.21 -3.44
C ARG A 178 2.04 -1.37 -4.88
N LYS A 179 0.75 -1.13 -5.11
CA LYS A 179 0.18 -0.95 -6.45
C LYS A 179 0.42 0.49 -6.91
N THR A 180 0.96 0.66 -8.11
CA THR A 180 1.17 2.00 -8.70
C THR A 180 0.87 2.03 -10.19
N ARG A 181 0.39 3.18 -10.66
CA ARG A 181 0.34 3.54 -12.09
C ARG A 181 1.49 4.44 -12.51
N ASP A 182 2.23 4.97 -11.54
CA ASP A 182 3.24 5.99 -11.74
C ASP A 182 4.58 5.50 -11.20
N ILE A 183 5.58 5.55 -12.06
CA ILE A 183 6.94 5.13 -11.76
C ILE A 183 7.87 6.26 -12.18
N GLN A 184 8.71 6.72 -11.27
CA GLN A 184 9.72 7.73 -11.54
C GLN A 184 11.10 7.16 -11.30
N PHE A 185 11.98 7.46 -12.26
CA PHE A 185 13.41 7.25 -12.16
C PHE A 185 14.04 8.63 -12.01
N TYR A 186 14.63 8.93 -10.87
CA TYR A 186 15.14 10.28 -10.58
C TYR A 186 16.53 10.28 -9.96
N ARG A 187 17.22 11.40 -10.13
CA ARG A 187 18.49 11.70 -9.48
C ARG A 187 18.42 13.09 -8.88
N GLU A 188 19.01 13.25 -7.70
CA GLU A 188 19.14 14.55 -7.03
C GLU A 188 20.40 15.26 -7.58
N ALA A 189 20.28 16.57 -7.83
CA ALA A 189 21.34 17.39 -8.42
C ALA A 189 22.45 17.74 -7.42
N THR A 190 22.18 17.62 -6.12
CA THR A 190 23.12 17.89 -5.04
C THR A 190 23.24 16.69 -4.11
N GLU A 191 24.46 16.32 -3.71
CA GLU A 191 24.70 15.27 -2.70
C GLU A 191 24.33 15.70 -1.26
N MET A 192 23.97 16.97 -1.07
CA MET A 192 23.50 17.45 0.23
C MET A 192 22.14 16.84 0.54
N GLN A 193 22.10 15.91 1.50
CA GLN A 193 20.88 15.42 2.11
C GLN A 193 20.09 16.59 2.69
N PHE A 194 19.12 17.09 1.93
CA PHE A 194 18.10 17.98 2.46
C PHE A 194 17.01 17.10 3.06
N ASP A 195 17.00 17.07 4.39
CA ASP A 195 15.94 16.46 5.18
C ASP A 195 14.64 17.24 4.96
N GLU A 196 13.73 16.69 4.15
CA GLU A 196 12.39 17.26 3.91
C GLU A 196 11.50 17.24 5.17
N THR A 197 11.95 16.65 6.29
CA THR A 197 11.33 16.89 7.60
C THR A 197 11.97 18.09 8.29
N GLY A 198 11.44 19.27 8.01
CA GLY A 198 11.90 20.52 8.59
C GLY A 198 11.94 20.49 10.11
N ASN A 199 13.15 20.52 10.71
CA ASN A 199 13.38 21.23 11.97
C ASN A 199 14.85 21.44 12.38
N ARG A 200 15.78 21.71 11.45
CA ARG A 200 17.12 22.21 11.83
C ARG A 200 17.55 23.38 10.96
N ARG A 201 17.26 24.59 11.45
CA ARG A 201 17.99 25.80 11.07
C ARG A 201 19.49 25.58 11.35
N ARG A 202 20.25 25.14 10.35
CA ARG A 202 21.71 25.24 10.41
C ARG A 202 22.07 26.68 10.05
N LYS A 203 22.74 27.32 11.00
CA LYS A 203 23.24 28.69 10.95
C LYS A 203 24.17 28.81 9.73
N HIS A 204 23.73 29.56 8.72
CA HIS A 204 24.60 29.99 7.62
C HIS A 204 25.71 30.85 8.24
N ARG A 205 26.96 30.39 8.21
CA ARG A 205 28.13 31.26 8.35
C ARG A 205 28.54 31.60 6.94
N TYR A 206 28.23 32.82 6.50
CA TYR A 206 28.83 33.40 5.31
C TYR A 206 30.32 33.67 5.58
N GLY A 207 31.15 33.41 4.57
CA GLY A 207 32.61 33.52 4.53
C GLY A 207 33.17 32.26 3.87
N ASP A 208 33.75 32.26 2.67
CA ASP A 208 34.32 33.33 1.85
C ASP A 208 34.10 33.00 0.36
N GLU A 209 34.01 34.09 -0.42
CA GLU A 209 34.60 34.37 -1.74
C GLU A 209 34.82 33.22 -2.75
N ASP A 210 34.29 33.50 -3.96
CA ASP A 210 34.72 33.00 -5.27
C ASP A 210 34.61 31.49 -5.59
N GLU A 211 33.52 31.14 -6.28
CA GLU A 211 33.52 30.33 -7.52
C GLU A 211 32.18 30.43 -8.27
#